data_AF-A0A061FHM3-F1
#
_entry.id   AF-A0A061FHM3-F1
#
_cell.length_a   1.000
_cell.length_b   1.000
_cell.length_c   1.000
_cell.angle_alpha   90.00
_cell.angle_beta   90.00
_cell.angle_gamma   90.00
#
_symmetry.space_group_name_H-M   'P 1'
#
loop_
_entity.id
_entity.type
_entity.pdbx_description
1 polymer ?
#
loop_
_entity_poly.entity_id
_entity_poly.type
_entity_poly.pdbx_seq_one_letter_code
_entity_poly.pdbx_strand_id
1 'polypeptide(L)' 'MNWRVILISDNNFDGYCPHIVHTVQNLIVLNLGSNRFKERSLNSLETSKTFHVLELEPNSFNASIF' A
#
# COMPACT_ATOMS: atom_id res chain seq x y z
N MET A 1 -2.91 17.55 3.05
CA MET A 1 -4.11 16.79 3.47
C MET A 1 -3.69 15.81 4.56
N ASN A 2 -4.53 15.57 5.58
CA ASN A 2 -4.20 14.71 6.73
C ASN A 2 -4.84 13.31 6.59
N TRP A 3 -4.39 12.54 5.61
CA TRP A 3 -4.94 11.21 5.37
C TRP A 3 -4.28 10.20 6.29
N ARG A 4 -5.09 9.53 7.11
CA ARG A 4 -4.62 8.54 8.08
C ARG A 4 -5.01 7.11 7.70
N VAL A 5 -6.02 6.97 6.85
CA VAL A 5 -6.64 5.69 6.49
C VAL A 5 -6.89 5.66 4.99
N ILE A 6 -6.42 4.62 4.32
CA ILE A 6 -6.74 4.30 2.92
C ILE A 6 -7.24 2.87 2.88
N LEU A 7 -8.49 2.69 2.46
CA LEU A 7 -9.16 1.38 2.33
C LEU A 7 -9.74 1.28 0.93
N ILE A 8 -9.12 0.46 0.08
CA ILE A 8 -9.57 0.23 -1.30
C ILE A 8 -9.46 -1.25 -1.68
N SER A 9 -9.61 -2.13 -0.68
CA SER A 9 -9.56 -3.57 -0.90
C SER A 9 -10.70 -4.06 -1.77
N ASP A 10 -10.54 -5.26 -2.34
CA ASP A 10 -11.59 -6.01 -3.04
C ASP A 10 -12.11 -5.28 -4.28
N ASN A 11 -11.18 -4.87 -5.13
CA ASN A 11 -11.45 -4.14 -6.37
C ASN A 11 -10.65 -4.74 -7.54
N ASN A 12 -10.86 -4.18 -8.73
CA ASN A 12 -10.11 -4.54 -9.93
C ASN A 12 -9.05 -3.50 -10.30
N PHE A 13 -8.56 -2.71 -9.33
CA PHE A 13 -7.54 -1.71 -9.61
C PHE A 13 -6.24 -2.35 -10.08
N ASP A 14 -5.66 -1.80 -11.13
CA ASP A 14 -4.44 -2.28 -11.75
C ASP A 14 -3.41 -1.15 -11.95
N GLY A 15 -2.25 -1.50 -12.50
CA GLY A 15 -1.12 -0.57 -12.59
C GLY A 15 -0.35 -0.47 -11.27
N TYR A 16 0.38 0.62 -11.06
CA TYR A 16 1.27 0.77 -9.90
C TYR A 16 0.53 1.31 -8.67
N CYS A 17 1.01 0.94 -7.47
CA CYS A 17 0.56 1.56 -6.23
C CYS A 17 0.70 3.10 -6.32
N PRO A 18 -0.34 3.89 -5.97
CA PRO A 18 -0.31 5.33 -6.16
C PRO A 18 0.74 6.01 -5.27
N HIS A 19 1.48 6.98 -5.83
CA HIS A 19 2.61 7.65 -5.15
C HIS A 19 2.22 8.33 -3.83
N ILE A 20 0.94 8.67 -3.66
CA ILE A 20 0.40 9.26 -2.43
C ILE A 20 0.70 8.39 -1.20
N VAL A 21 0.68 7.06 -1.36
CA VAL A 21 0.96 6.11 -0.28
C VAL A 21 2.39 6.28 0.25
N HIS A 22 3.33 6.75 -0.56
CA HIS A 22 4.70 7.08 -0.14
C HIS A 22 4.79 8.46 0.52
N THR A 23 4.08 9.47 0.00
CA THR A 23 4.22 10.87 0.46
C THR A 23 3.46 11.22 1.74
N VAL A 24 2.37 10.51 2.08
CA VAL A 24 1.55 10.84 3.26
C VAL A 24 2.16 10.24 4.53
N GLN A 25 2.88 11.05 5.31
CA GLN A 25 3.61 10.58 6.51
C GLN A 25 2.71 10.13 7.67
N ASN A 26 1.48 10.66 7.77
CA ASN A 26 0.56 10.35 8.86
C ASN A 26 -0.34 9.13 8.60
N LEU A 27 -0.06 8.36 7.54
CA LEU A 27 -0.84 7.19 7.17
C LEU A 27 -0.58 6.05 8.16
N ILE A 28 -1.63 5.57 8.81
CA ILE A 28 -1.55 4.52 9.85
C ILE A 28 -2.30 3.25 9.47
N VAL A 29 -3.24 3.33 8.51
CA VAL A 29 -3.97 2.19 7.96
C VAL A 29 -3.89 2.24 6.45
N LEU A 30 -3.38 1.17 5.86
CA LEU A 30 -3.35 0.94 4.43
C LEU A 30 -3.88 -0.46 4.14
N ASN A 31 -5.03 -0.53 3.45
CA ASN A 31 -5.55 -1.78 2.92
C ASN A 31 -5.75 -1.66 1.41
N LEU A 32 -4.88 -2.34 0.67
CA LEU A 32 -4.90 -2.47 -0.80
C LEU A 32 -5.23 -3.89 -1.25
N GLY A 33 -5.53 -4.80 -0.32
CA GLY A 33 -5.68 -6.23 -0.58
C GLY A 33 -6.73 -6.55 -1.65
N SER A 34 -6.64 -7.73 -2.24
CA SER A 34 -7.56 -8.19 -3.30
C SER A 34 -7.68 -7.22 -4.48
N ASN A 35 -6.54 -6.85 -5.08
CA ASN A 35 -6.47 -6.02 -6.29
C ASN A 35 -5.48 -6.60 -7.32
N ARG A 36 -5.16 -5.84 -8.37
CA ARG A 36 -4.19 -6.20 -9.42
C ARG A 36 -3.03 -5.20 -9.48
N PHE A 37 -2.69 -4.58 -8.35
CA PHE A 37 -1.57 -3.65 -8.29
C PHE A 37 -0.24 -4.36 -8.59
N LYS A 38 0.61 -3.65 -9.32
CA LYS A 38 1.91 -4.05 -9.81
C LYS A 38 3.02 -3.24 -9.13
N GLU A 39 4.22 -3.76 -9.24
CA GLU A 39 5.40 -3.35 -8.49
C GLU A 39 5.77 -1.85 -8.58
N ARG A 40 5.77 -1.16 -7.45
CA ARG A 40 6.80 -0.17 -7.14
C ARG A 40 7.32 -0.55 -5.77
N SER A 41 8.63 -0.70 -5.61
CA SER A 41 9.26 -1.15 -4.36
C SER A 41 8.61 -0.50 -3.13
N LEU A 42 7.98 -1.31 -2.29
CA LEU A 42 7.37 -0.91 -1.02
C LEU A 42 8.40 -0.87 0.12
N ASN A 43 9.67 -1.17 -0.16
CA ASN A 43 10.77 -1.15 0.82
C ASN A 43 10.88 0.22 1.50
N SER A 44 10.57 1.30 0.78
CA SER A 44 10.53 2.66 1.33
C SER A 44 9.31 2.92 2.23
N LEU A 45 8.23 2.16 2.07
CA LEU A 45 6.97 2.36 2.78
C LEU A 45 7.07 1.90 4.23
N GLU A 46 7.61 0.70 4.45
CA GLU A 46 7.75 0.09 5.78
C GLU A 46 8.89 0.72 6.59
N THR A 47 9.95 1.18 5.92
CA THR A 47 11.08 1.82 6.58
C THR A 47 10.82 3.27 6.99
N SER A 48 9.88 3.96 6.33
CA SER A 48 9.60 5.38 6.58
C SER A 48 8.36 5.63 7.44
N LYS A 49 7.55 4.59 7.75
CA LYS A 49 6.25 4.74 8.43
C LYS A 49 5.98 3.58 9.36
N THR A 50 5.25 3.87 10.43
CA THR A 50 4.70 2.86 11.33
C THR A 50 3.22 2.68 11.04
N PHE A 51 2.88 1.59 10.35
CA PHE A 51 1.49 1.20 10.11
C PHE A 51 0.93 0.44 11.31
N HIS A 52 -0.31 0.72 11.69
CA HIS A 52 -1.09 -0.13 12.59
C HIS A 52 -1.73 -1.29 11.83
N VAL A 53 -2.09 -1.05 10.56
CA VAL A 53 -2.63 -2.04 9.64
C VAL A 53 -1.99 -1.82 8.27
N LEU A 54 -1.36 -2.88 7.76
CA LEU A 54 -0.81 -2.95 6.42
C LEU A 54 -1.32 -4.25 5.79
N GLU A 55 -2.30 -4.13 4.89
CA GLU A 55 -2.85 -5.25 4.12
C GLU A 55 -2.62 -4.98 2.64
N LEU A 56 -1.91 -5.89 2.00
CA LEU A 56 -1.44 -5.75 0.62
C LEU A 56 -1.78 -6.96 -0.23
N GLU A 57 -2.19 -8.08 0.37
CA GLU A 57 -2.42 -9.31 -0.36
C GLU A 57 -3.93 -9.59 -0.53
N PRO A 58 -4.33 -10.34 -1.57
CA PRO A 58 -3.53 -10.68 -2.75
C PRO A 58 -3.42 -9.48 -3.73
N ASN A 59 -2.21 -9.26 -4.23
CA ASN A 59 -1.88 -8.38 -5.35
C ASN A 59 -0.73 -9.02 -6.16
N SER A 60 -0.25 -8.36 -7.22
CA SER A 60 0.94 -8.80 -7.96
C SER A 60 2.23 -8.16 -7.40
N PHE A 61 2.31 -7.99 -6.08
CA PHE A 61 3.55 -7.56 -5.42
C PHE A 61 4.54 -8.72 -5.37
N ASN A 62 5.83 -8.45 -5.59
CA ASN A 62 6.84 -9.49 -5.56
C ASN A 62 7.07 -9.94 -4.11
N ALA A 63 7.03 -11.25 -3.85
CA ALA A 63 7.17 -11.84 -2.52
C ALA A 63 8.56 -11.63 -1.90
N SER A 64 9.53 -11.11 -2.66
CA SER A 64 10.90 -10.84 -2.18
C SER A 64 11.03 -9.67 -1.19
N ILE A 65 9.92 -9.15 -0.68
CA ILE A 65 9.86 -7.95 0.18
C ILE A 65 9.42 -8.31 1.62
N PHE A 66 9.07 -9.58 1.90
CA PHE A 66 8.81 -10.07 3.26
C PHE A 66 10.04 -10.75 3.87
#